data_AF-A0A662GHY4-F1
#
_entry.id   AF-A0A662GHY4-F1
#
_cell.length_a   1.000
_cell.length_b   1.000
_cell.length_c   1.000
_cell.angle_alpha   90.00
_cell.angle_beta   90.00
_cell.angle_gamma   90.00
#
_symmetry.space_group_name_H-M   'P 1'
#
loop_
_entity.id
_entity.type
_entity.pdbx_description
1 polymer ?
#
loop_
_entity_poly.entity_id
_entity_poly.type
_entity_poly.pdbx_seq_one_letter_code
_entity_poly.pdbx_strand_id
1 'polypeptide(L)'
;VPFYVVAPTSTIDSSIETGDQIVIEQRDPKEVLEIFGHRIAPEGVDAIYYAFDITPPKLISGIVTEAGILDKPFEKSIPRLFSQR
;
A
#
# COMPACT_ATOMS: atom_id res chain seq x y z
N VAL A 1 10.20 -16.21 -3.13
CA VAL A 1 9.40 -16.38 -1.89
C VAL A 1 8.00 -15.86 -2.19
N PRO A 2 6.91 -16.58 -1.84
CA PRO A 2 5.55 -16.06 -2.00
C PRO A 2 5.35 -14.78 -1.18
N PHE A 3 4.66 -13.79 -1.74
CA PHE A 3 4.37 -12.50 -1.11
C PHE A 3 2.86 -12.29 -1.05
N TYR A 4 2.28 -12.23 0.14
CA TYR A 4 0.84 -12.09 0.33
C TYR A 4 0.51 -10.74 0.95
N VAL A 5 -0.53 -10.09 0.44
CA VAL A 5 -1.14 -8.91 1.07
C VAL A 5 -2.35 -9.37 1.86
N VAL A 6 -2.48 -8.94 3.12
CA VAL A 6 -3.62 -9.26 3.97
C VAL A 6 -4.33 -7.96 4.30
N ALA A 7 -5.55 -7.80 3.81
CA ALA A 7 -6.35 -6.60 4.04
C ALA A 7 -7.85 -6.95 3.96
N PRO A 8 -8.71 -6.30 4.76
CA PRO A 8 -10.15 -6.50 4.65
C PRO A 8 -10.68 -5.98 3.32
N THR A 9 -11.84 -6.48 2.87
CA THR A 9 -12.44 -6.01 1.60
C THR A 9 -12.72 -4.51 1.59
N SER A 10 -12.92 -3.88 2.75
CA SER A 10 -13.11 -2.43 2.88
C SER A 10 -11.88 -1.59 2.54
N THR A 11 -10.69 -2.19 2.47
CA THR A 11 -9.46 -1.51 2.03
C THR A 11 -9.30 -1.51 0.51
N ILE A 12 -10.10 -2.29 -0.21
CA ILE A 12 -10.07 -2.34 -1.67
C ILE A 12 -10.94 -1.20 -2.21
N ASP A 13 -10.30 -0.25 -2.91
CA ASP A 13 -11.00 0.79 -3.65
C ASP A 13 -11.32 0.31 -5.07
N SER A 14 -12.61 0.05 -5.33
CA SER A 14 -13.09 -0.37 -6.65
C SER A 14 -13.37 0.78 -7.62
N SER A 15 -13.16 2.04 -7.19
CA SER A 15 -13.40 3.23 -8.01
C SER A 15 -12.19 3.64 -8.86
N ILE A 16 -11.01 3.06 -8.59
CA ILE A 16 -9.77 3.32 -9.31
C ILE A 16 -9.31 2.07 -10.07
N GLU A 17 -8.65 2.27 -11.21
CA GLU A 17 -8.20 1.18 -12.09
C GLU A 17 -6.76 0.76 -11.80
N THR A 18 -5.92 1.72 -11.39
CA THR A 18 -4.48 1.52 -11.22
C THR A 18 -3.96 2.17 -9.95
N GLY A 19 -2.81 1.68 -9.46
CA GLY A 19 -2.12 2.26 -8.31
C GLY A 19 -1.67 3.70 -8.54
N ASP A 20 -1.49 4.13 -9.80
CA ASP A 20 -1.04 5.49 -10.14
C ASP A 20 -2.03 6.59 -9.71
N GLN A 21 -3.28 6.20 -9.41
CA GLN A 21 -4.33 7.09 -8.91
C GLN A 21 -4.26 7.27 -7.38
N ILE A 22 -3.46 6.46 -6.66
CA ILE A 22 -3.31 6.54 -5.21
C ILE A 22 -2.40 7.73 -4.87
N VAL A 23 -2.94 8.70 -4.15
CA VAL A 23 -2.16 9.83 -3.64
C VAL A 23 -1.29 9.36 -2.48
N ILE A 24 0.03 9.48 -2.65
CA ILE A 24 0.99 9.12 -1.61
C ILE A 24 1.16 10.29 -0.64
N GLU A 25 0.87 10.04 0.64
CA GLU A 25 1.07 11.01 1.72
C GLU A 25 2.56 11.37 1.85
N GLN A 26 2.85 12.68 1.84
CA GLN A 26 4.14 13.22 2.25
C GLN A 26 4.04 13.73 3.69
N ARG A 27 4.85 13.16 4.58
CA ARG A 27 4.88 13.50 6.00
C ARG A 27 6.00 14.50 6.30
N ASP A 28 6.00 15.03 7.52
CA ASP A 28 7.02 15.97 7.98
C ASP A 28 8.43 15.32 7.87
N PRO A 29 9.37 15.92 7.12
CA PRO A 29 10.76 15.47 7.04
C PRO A 29 11.44 15.26 8.39
N LYS A 30 10.97 15.93 9.46
CA LYS A 30 11.49 15.72 10.82
C LYS A 30 11.39 14.27 11.29
N GLU A 31 10.39 13.52 10.86
CA GLU A 31 10.25 12.09 11.22
C GLU A 31 11.38 11.21 10.67
N VAL A 32 12.10 11.69 9.65
CA VAL A 32 13.31 11.03 9.11
C VAL A 32 14.58 11.58 9.79
N LEU A 33 14.59 12.87 10.12
CA LEU A 33 15.76 13.56 10.70
C LEU A 33 15.91 13.33 12.22
N GLU A 34 14.82 13.01 12.91
CA GLU A 34 14.73 12.91 14.37
C GLU A 34 14.02 11.61 14.80
N ILE A 35 14.49 11.03 15.92
CA ILE A 35 13.81 9.92 16.61
C ILE A 35 13.54 10.36 18.05
N PHE A 36 12.28 10.25 18.50
CA PHE A 36 11.83 10.74 19.83
C PHE A 36 12.23 12.20 20.13
N GLY A 37 12.26 13.07 19.10
CA GLY A 37 12.66 14.48 19.21
C GLY A 37 14.16 14.71 19.31
N HIS A 38 14.99 13.68 19.12
CA HIS A 38 16.44 13.80 19.05
C HIS A 38 16.93 13.66 17.61
N ARG A 39 17.69 14.65 17.12
CA ARG A 39 18.25 14.63 15.78
C ARG A 39 19.29 13.51 15.62
N ILE A 40 19.13 12.71 14.57
CA ILE A 40 20.03 11.60 14.21
C ILE A 40 20.76 11.83 12.88
N ALA A 41 20.32 12.80 12.08
CA ALA A 41 20.95 13.20 10.83
C ALA A 41 21.92 14.38 11.04
N PRO A 42 22.96 14.55 10.20
CA PRO A 42 23.83 15.72 10.26
C PRO A 42 23.05 17.05 10.20
N GLU A 43 23.55 18.09 10.83
CA GLU A 43 22.93 19.42 10.77
C GLU A 43 22.89 19.96 9.33
N GLY A 44 21.79 20.64 8.98
CA GLY A 44 21.62 21.30 7.68
C GLY A 44 21.25 20.38 6.51
N VAL A 45 21.01 19.08 6.72
CA VAL A 45 20.49 18.19 5.69
C VAL A 45 18.96 18.18 5.68
N ASP A 46 18.39 18.15 4.47
CA ASP A 46 16.96 17.97 4.22
C ASP A 46 16.60 16.48 4.10
N ALA A 47 15.31 16.18 4.25
CA ALA A 47 14.77 14.84 4.03
C ALA A 47 13.46 14.90 3.23
N ILE A 48 13.15 13.79 2.57
CA ILE A 48 11.86 13.55 1.90
C ILE A 48 11.25 12.33 2.57
N TYR A 49 9.94 12.40 2.87
CA TYR A 49 9.24 11.27 3.47
C TYR A 49 7.90 10.99 2.80
N TYR A 50 7.90 10.03 1.88
CA TYR A 50 6.69 9.38 1.39
C TYR A 50 6.30 8.26 2.35
N ALA A 51 5.11 8.35 2.95
CA ALA A 51 4.67 7.40 3.98
C ALA A 51 4.28 6.02 3.43
N PHE A 52 4.02 5.95 2.12
CA PHE A 52 3.56 4.74 1.44
C PHE A 52 4.28 4.57 0.10
N ASP A 53 4.26 3.34 -0.41
CA ASP A 53 4.67 3.00 -1.77
C ASP A 53 3.60 2.13 -2.46
N ILE A 54 3.80 1.85 -3.74
CA ILE A 54 2.90 1.00 -4.54
C ILE A 54 3.66 -0.26 -4.95
N THR A 55 3.14 -1.42 -4.55
CA THR A 55 3.63 -2.72 -5.01
C THR A 55 2.87 -3.17 -6.26
N PRO A 56 3.55 -3.38 -7.42
CA PRO A 56 2.89 -3.87 -8.62
C PRO A 56 2.24 -5.26 -8.43
N PRO A 57 1.04 -5.52 -9.00
CA PRO A 57 0.31 -6.78 -8.80
C PRO A 57 1.08 -8.03 -9.21
N LYS A 58 2.00 -7.91 -10.18
CA LYS A 58 2.87 -9.03 -10.61
C LYS A 58 3.77 -9.57 -9.49
N LEU A 59 4.11 -8.75 -8.49
CA LEU A 59 4.95 -9.15 -7.35
C LEU A 59 4.16 -9.81 -6.23
N ILE A 60 2.83 -9.67 -6.23
CA ILE A 60 1.93 -10.23 -5.21
C ILE A 60 1.51 -11.64 -5.62
N SER A 61 1.54 -12.60 -4.69
CA SER A 61 1.14 -14.00 -4.89
C SER A 61 -0.37 -14.18 -4.70
N GLY A 62 -0.97 -13.47 -3.75
CA GLY A 62 -2.41 -13.42 -3.52
C GLY A 62 -2.79 -12.32 -2.51
N ILE A 63 -4.07 -11.96 -2.48
CA ILE A 63 -4.63 -11.00 -1.51
C ILE A 63 -5.59 -11.77 -0.60
N VAL A 64 -5.32 -11.81 0.70
CA VAL A 64 -6.15 -12.50 1.69
C VAL A 64 -7.11 -11.51 2.32
N THR A 65 -8.40 -11.83 2.27
CA THR A 65 -9.50 -11.04 2.83
C THR A 65 -10.39 -11.91 3.71
N GLU A 66 -11.39 -11.33 4.38
CA GLU A 66 -12.42 -12.07 5.11
C GLU A 66 -13.33 -12.93 4.20
N ALA A 67 -13.33 -12.69 2.88
CA ALA A 67 -14.07 -13.46 1.88
C ALA A 67 -13.24 -14.59 1.25
N GLY A 68 -12.00 -14.81 1.72
CA GLY A 68 -11.07 -15.79 1.18
C GLY A 68 -9.89 -15.15 0.45
N ILE A 69 -9.17 -15.97 -0.33
CA ILE A 69 -7.96 -15.57 -1.06
C ILE A 69 -8.35 -15.16 -2.49
N LEU A 70 -7.92 -13.98 -2.89
CA LEU A 70 -7.95 -13.54 -4.28
C LEU A 70 -6.65 -13.96 -4.95
N ASP A 71 -6.77 -14.80 -5.96
CA ASP A 71 -5.65 -15.23 -6.79
C ASP A 71 -5.59 -14.42 -8.09
N LYS A 72 -4.44 -14.49 -8.77
CA LYS A 72 -4.27 -13.92 -10.11
C LYS A 72 -5.18 -14.60 -11.15
N PRO A 73 -5.63 -13.88 -12.19
CA PRO A 73 -5.46 -12.43 -12.40
C PRO A 73 -6.39 -11.62 -11.50
N PHE A 74 -5.86 -10.58 -10.86
CA PHE A 74 -6.59 -9.78 -9.87
C PHE A 74 -7.74 -8.98 -10.49
N GLU A 75 -7.62 -8.64 -11.77
CA GLU A 75 -8.65 -7.98 -12.59
C GLU A 75 -9.91 -8.84 -12.73
N LYS A 76 -9.84 -10.16 -12.44
CA LYS A 76 -11.00 -11.06 -12.41
C LYS A 76 -11.45 -11.39 -11.00
N SER A 77 -10.51 -11.65 -10.08
CA SER A 77 -10.85 -12.06 -8.71
C SER A 77 -11.38 -10.92 -7.86
N ILE A 78 -10.88 -9.69 -8.03
CA ILE A 78 -11.35 -8.52 -7.27
C ILE A 78 -12.81 -8.16 -7.61
N PRO A 79 -13.23 -7.99 -8.89
CA PRO A 79 -14.63 -7.67 -9.19
C PRO A 79 -15.62 -8.74 -8.71
N ARG A 80 -15.20 -10.00 -8.68
CA ARG A 80 -16.04 -11.11 -8.19
C ARG A 80 -16.47 -10.91 -6.73
N LEU A 81 -15.63 -10.30 -5.88
CA LEU A 81 -15.99 -9.98 -4.49
C LEU A 81 -17.23 -9.09 -4.38
N PHE A 82 -17.36 -8.12 -5.28
CA PHE A 82 -18.42 -7.13 -5.23
C PHE A 82 -19.69 -7.56 -5.96
N SER A 83 -19.59 -8.54 -6.87
CA SER A 83 -20.73 -9.10 -7.60
C SER A 83 -21.63 -10.05 -6.78
N GLN A 84 -21.17 -10.48 -5.60
CA GLN A 84 -21.91 -11.40 -4.72
C GLN A 84 -22.64 -10.70 -3.57
N ARG A 85 -22.75 -9.37 -3.63
CA ARG A 85 -23.53 -8.55 -2.69
C ARG A 85 -24.87 -8.14 -3.28
#